data_AF-A0A7H8J397-F1
#
_entry.id   AF-A0A7H8J397-F1
#
_cell.length_a   1.000
_cell.length_b   1.000
_cell.length_c   1.000
_cell.angle_alpha   90.00
_cell.angle_beta   90.00
_cell.angle_gamma   90.00
#
_symmetry.space_group_name_H-M   'P 1'
#
loop_
_entity.id
_entity.type
_entity.pdbx_description
1 polymer ?
#
loop_
_entity_poly.entity_id
_entity_poly.type
_entity_poly.pdbx_seq_one_letter_code
_entity_poly.pdbx_strand_id
1 'polypeptide(L)'
;MDWLIAAAQQPSTSTSPVWLAPLLGGVGAVLGGSLTSMVAWRVLSDTKQARKRAEEKEAAATITAALLEVRQIYRNTDVGSGPAPEDFEYWSDYLLSKLGKAEVAVMAFRSEALRTRLTASLDLLIWGSHDARLLYETRLGSSRAVAYAAHQDAMACLGATLRGEKLPEATKAWKEADGHMQWMAEEERRATEEE
;
A
#
# COMPACT_ATOMS: atom_id res chain seq x y z
N MET A 1 48.27 -79.74 -24.65
CA MET A 1 49.23 -78.67 -24.30
C MET A 1 49.57 -77.99 -25.61
N ASP A 2 49.04 -76.79 -25.77
CA ASP A 2 48.85 -76.09 -27.03
C ASP A 2 50.15 -75.60 -27.68
N TRP A 3 50.05 -75.53 -29.00
CA TRP A 3 51.05 -75.24 -29.99
C TRP A 3 50.87 -73.79 -30.48
N LEU A 4 52.00 -73.11 -30.53
CA LEU A 4 52.47 -72.22 -31.60
C LEU A 4 51.68 -70.94 -31.97
N ILE A 5 52.40 -69.85 -31.74
CA ILE A 5 52.32 -68.53 -32.36
C ILE A 5 52.36 -68.64 -33.89
N ALA A 6 51.41 -68.01 -34.57
CA ALA A 6 51.55 -67.58 -35.96
C ALA A 6 51.05 -66.13 -36.09
N ALA A 7 51.96 -65.25 -36.51
CA ALA A 7 51.68 -63.87 -36.86
C ALA A 7 51.16 -63.78 -38.30
N ALA A 8 50.24 -62.84 -38.58
CA ALA A 8 50.28 -61.99 -39.77
C ALA A 8 49.12 -60.98 -39.80
N GLN A 9 49.49 -59.72 -40.05
CA GLN A 9 48.80 -58.73 -40.90
C GLN A 9 47.52 -58.03 -40.40
N GLN A 10 47.71 -56.78 -39.92
CA GLN A 10 46.89 -55.63 -40.34
C GLN A 10 47.29 -55.21 -41.78
N PRO A 11 46.56 -54.39 -42.56
CA PRO A 11 45.44 -53.49 -42.21
C PRO A 11 44.25 -53.52 -43.20
N SER A 12 43.12 -52.87 -42.85
CA SER A 12 42.35 -52.01 -43.76
C SER A 12 41.18 -51.37 -43.01
N THR A 13 41.15 -50.05 -43.07
CA THR A 13 40.09 -49.12 -42.70
C THR A 13 38.73 -49.51 -43.27
N SER A 14 37.71 -49.60 -42.41
CA SER A 14 36.32 -49.42 -42.82
C SER A 14 35.70 -48.34 -41.93
N THR A 15 35.72 -47.13 -42.47
CA THR A 15 34.91 -45.98 -42.10
C THR A 15 33.44 -46.28 -42.32
N SER A 16 32.59 -45.80 -41.38
CA SER A 16 31.19 -45.34 -41.52
C SER A 16 30.21 -46.01 -40.53
N PRO A 17 29.12 -45.34 -40.12
CA PRO A 17 29.07 -43.98 -39.60
C PRO A 17 28.24 -43.87 -38.29
N VAL A 18 28.69 -42.98 -37.42
CA VAL A 18 27.91 -42.24 -36.41
C VAL A 18 26.67 -41.66 -37.10
N TRP A 19 25.42 -42.09 -36.86
CA TRP A 19 24.20 -41.30 -37.24
C TRP A 19 22.86 -41.85 -36.71
N LEU A 20 22.81 -42.54 -35.56
CA LEU A 20 21.52 -42.95 -34.93
C LEU A 20 21.41 -42.49 -33.46
N ALA A 21 21.74 -41.23 -33.19
CA ALA A 21 21.55 -40.63 -31.88
C ALA A 21 21.03 -39.18 -31.86
N PRO A 22 20.09 -38.73 -32.73
CA PRO A 22 19.39 -37.48 -32.43
C PRO A 22 17.86 -37.56 -32.57
N LEU A 23 17.20 -38.68 -32.28
CA LEU A 23 15.73 -38.77 -32.36
C LEU A 23 14.99 -38.97 -31.03
N LEU A 24 15.70 -39.18 -29.92
CA LEU A 24 15.07 -39.29 -28.58
C LEU A 24 15.28 -38.05 -27.69
N GLY A 25 15.97 -37.01 -28.17
CA GLY A 25 16.20 -35.76 -27.42
C GLY A 25 15.13 -34.66 -27.63
N GLY A 26 14.21 -34.82 -28.58
CA GLY A 26 13.27 -33.77 -28.97
C GLY A 26 12.04 -33.61 -28.07
N VAL A 27 11.62 -34.67 -27.37
CA VAL A 27 10.37 -34.66 -26.57
C VAL A 27 10.58 -34.09 -25.17
N GLY A 28 11.81 -34.13 -24.63
CA GLY A 28 12.12 -33.54 -23.32
C GLY A 28 12.18 -32.00 -23.31
N ALA A 29 12.56 -31.38 -24.43
CA ALA A 29 12.76 -29.92 -24.51
C ALA A 29 11.44 -29.13 -24.62
N VAL A 30 10.39 -29.71 -25.17
CA VAL A 30 9.09 -29.03 -25.36
C VAL A 30 8.28 -28.98 -24.04
N LEU A 31 8.42 -29.99 -23.18
CA LEU A 31 7.84 -29.97 -21.82
C LEU A 31 8.71 -29.17 -20.82
N GLY A 32 10.03 -29.09 -21.01
CA GLY A 32 10.92 -28.27 -20.18
C GLY A 32 10.84 -26.76 -20.45
N GLY A 33 10.57 -26.35 -21.69
CA GLY A 33 10.45 -24.93 -22.07
C GLY A 33 9.16 -24.26 -21.60
N SER A 34 8.05 -24.99 -21.52
CA SER A 34 6.76 -24.45 -21.04
C SER A 34 6.71 -24.32 -19.51
N LEU A 35 7.37 -25.22 -18.77
CA LEU A 35 7.47 -25.15 -17.31
C LEU A 35 8.43 -24.04 -16.84
N THR A 36 9.55 -23.81 -17.55
CA THR A 36 10.47 -22.71 -17.20
C THR A 36 9.84 -21.34 -17.41
N SER A 37 9.02 -21.15 -18.44
CA SER A 37 8.27 -19.90 -18.64
C SER A 37 7.21 -19.66 -17.54
N MET A 38 6.47 -20.68 -17.11
CA MET A 38 5.49 -20.53 -16.01
C MET A 38 6.16 -20.27 -14.66
N VAL A 39 7.27 -20.95 -14.36
CA VAL A 39 8.03 -20.73 -13.12
C VAL A 39 8.67 -19.33 -13.11
N ALA A 40 9.23 -18.88 -14.24
CA ALA A 40 9.76 -17.52 -14.37
C ALA A 40 8.65 -16.47 -14.22
N TRP A 41 7.47 -16.67 -14.83
CA TRP A 41 6.32 -15.78 -14.65
C TRP A 41 5.85 -15.73 -13.19
N ARG A 42 5.82 -16.88 -12.52
CA ARG A 42 5.40 -16.98 -11.12
C ARG A 42 6.39 -16.27 -10.19
N VAL A 43 7.69 -16.50 -10.35
CA VAL A 43 8.73 -15.78 -9.58
C VAL A 43 8.69 -14.27 -9.85
N LEU A 44 8.46 -13.84 -11.10
CA LEU A 44 8.31 -12.43 -11.44
C LEU A 44 7.04 -11.82 -10.83
N SER A 45 5.96 -12.59 -10.75
CA SER A 45 4.71 -12.17 -10.11
C SER A 45 4.85 -12.09 -8.59
N ASP A 46 5.53 -13.07 -7.98
CA ASP A 46 5.78 -13.14 -6.54
C ASP A 46 6.72 -12.01 -6.10
N THR A 47 7.76 -11.70 -6.88
CA THR A 47 8.66 -10.56 -6.61
C THR A 47 7.95 -9.21 -6.77
N LYS A 48 7.11 -9.04 -7.79
CA LYS A 48 6.27 -7.83 -7.93
C LYS A 48 5.28 -7.69 -6.77
N GLN A 49 4.67 -8.79 -6.34
CA GLN A 49 3.73 -8.77 -5.22
C GLN A 49 4.43 -8.52 -3.88
N ALA A 50 5.63 -9.07 -3.68
CA ALA A 50 6.46 -8.81 -2.51
C ALA A 50 6.91 -7.35 -2.43
N ARG A 51 7.35 -6.77 -3.56
CA ARG A 51 7.71 -5.34 -3.64
C ARG A 51 6.53 -4.44 -3.32
N LYS A 52 5.36 -4.72 -3.89
CA LYS A 52 4.13 -3.95 -3.59
C LYS A 52 3.72 -4.05 -2.12
N ARG A 53 3.81 -5.23 -1.51
CA ARG A 53 3.56 -5.39 -0.06
C ARG A 53 4.59 -4.64 0.78
N ALA A 54 5.82 -4.50 0.32
CA ALA A 54 6.83 -3.69 1.00
C ALA A 54 6.50 -2.19 0.90
N GLU A 55 6.11 -1.71 -0.28
CA GLU A 55 5.66 -0.33 -0.51
C GLU A 55 4.42 0.02 0.35
N GLU A 56 3.41 -0.85 0.41
CA GLU A 56 2.22 -0.66 1.27
C GLU A 56 2.58 -0.67 2.77
N LYS A 57 3.57 -1.46 3.19
CA LYS A 57 4.04 -1.48 4.58
C LYS A 57 4.80 -0.21 4.95
N GLU A 58 5.64 0.29 4.06
CA GLU A 58 6.36 1.55 4.24
C GLU A 58 5.40 2.73 4.30
N ALA A 59 4.39 2.74 3.42
CA ALA A 59 3.31 3.72 3.46
C ALA A 59 2.53 3.65 4.77
N ALA A 60 2.15 2.45 5.22
CA ALA A 60 1.47 2.27 6.50
C ALA A 60 2.31 2.76 7.69
N ALA A 61 3.62 2.52 7.68
CA ALA A 61 4.54 3.01 8.71
C ALA A 61 4.63 4.54 8.70
N THR A 62 4.72 5.15 7.52
CA THR A 62 4.75 6.62 7.35
C THR A 62 3.48 7.26 7.88
N ILE A 63 2.31 6.75 7.51
CA ILE A 63 1.02 7.27 7.98
C ILE A 63 0.89 7.04 9.49
N THR A 64 1.26 5.87 10.01
CA THR A 64 1.20 5.57 11.44
C THR A 64 2.07 6.53 12.25
N ALA A 65 3.30 6.81 11.79
CA ALA A 65 4.20 7.73 12.46
C ALA A 65 3.60 9.16 12.53
N ALA A 66 3.05 9.63 11.41
CA ALA A 66 2.40 10.95 11.34
C ALA A 66 1.15 11.02 12.24
N LEU A 67 0.32 9.97 12.25
CA LEU A 67 -0.86 9.89 13.13
C LEU A 67 -0.46 9.91 14.62
N LEU A 68 0.62 9.22 14.99
CA LEU A 68 1.13 9.24 16.37
C LEU A 68 1.66 10.62 16.76
N GLU A 69 2.35 11.32 15.87
CA GLU A 69 2.81 12.70 16.09
C GLU A 69 1.61 13.63 16.32
N VAL A 70 0.60 13.57 15.45
CA VAL A 70 -0.62 14.37 15.59
C VAL A 70 -1.37 14.03 16.88
N ARG A 71 -1.48 12.75 17.25
CA ARG A 71 -2.08 12.36 18.53
C ARG A 71 -1.35 12.98 19.73
N GLN A 72 -0.02 13.07 19.68
CA GLN A 72 0.74 13.71 20.75
C GLN A 72 0.47 15.21 20.83
N ILE A 73 0.30 15.88 19.67
CA ILE A 73 -0.11 17.29 19.61
C ILE A 73 -1.47 17.47 20.31
N TYR A 74 -2.51 16.72 19.94
CA TYR A 74 -3.83 16.81 20.58
C TYR A 74 -3.85 16.44 22.08
N ARG A 75 -2.88 15.65 22.54
CA ARG A 75 -2.73 15.26 23.95
C ARG A 75 -2.06 16.36 24.78
N ASN A 76 -1.01 16.99 24.25
CA ASN A 76 -0.18 17.93 24.98
C ASN A 76 -0.66 19.38 24.87
N THR A 77 -1.59 19.64 23.97
CA THR A 77 -2.11 20.98 23.69
C THR A 77 -3.59 21.08 24.12
N ASP A 78 -3.95 22.22 24.72
CA ASP A 78 -5.35 22.65 24.74
C ASP A 78 -5.75 22.99 23.30
N VAL A 79 -6.50 22.07 22.71
CA VAL A 79 -6.84 22.05 21.29
C VAL A 79 -7.44 23.39 20.86
N GLY A 80 -6.85 24.05 19.87
CA GLY A 80 -7.22 25.40 19.42
C GLY A 80 -6.62 26.57 20.21
N SER A 81 -5.73 26.32 21.18
CA SER A 81 -5.07 27.38 21.98
C SER A 81 -3.58 27.15 22.27
N GLY A 82 -3.01 26.02 21.85
CA GLY A 82 -1.55 25.85 21.90
C GLY A 82 -0.86 26.54 20.73
N PRO A 83 0.43 26.87 20.89
CA PRO A 83 1.16 27.60 19.88
C PRO A 83 1.32 26.69 18.66
N ALA A 84 0.58 26.98 17.59
CA ALA A 84 1.19 26.82 16.28
C ALA A 84 2.53 27.58 16.34
N PRO A 85 3.66 27.02 15.88
CA PRO A 85 4.92 27.76 15.83
C PRO A 85 4.68 29.13 15.18
N GLU A 86 5.39 30.18 15.59
CA GLU A 86 5.15 31.56 15.10
C GLU A 86 5.18 31.67 13.55
N ASP A 87 5.83 30.72 12.89
CA ASP A 87 5.90 30.58 11.42
C ASP A 87 4.60 30.07 10.76
N PHE A 88 3.63 29.58 11.54
CA PHE A 88 2.35 29.06 11.05
C PHE A 88 1.21 29.98 11.47
N GLU A 89 0.64 30.67 10.48
CA GLU A 89 -0.48 31.60 10.69
C GLU A 89 -1.78 30.85 11.06
N TYR A 90 -1.91 29.59 10.63
CA TYR A 90 -3.10 28.77 10.87
C TYR A 90 -2.77 27.36 11.39
N TRP A 91 -3.59 26.87 12.32
CA TRP A 91 -3.45 25.52 12.89
C TRP A 91 -3.53 24.42 11.83
N SER A 92 -4.35 24.63 10.79
CA SER A 92 -4.48 23.70 9.67
C SER A 92 -3.19 23.58 8.86
N ASP A 93 -2.45 24.68 8.64
CA ASP A 93 -1.15 24.64 7.95
C ASP A 93 -0.11 23.86 8.76
N TYR A 94 -0.14 24.02 10.08
CA TYR A 94 0.70 23.25 10.97
C TYR A 94 0.38 21.75 10.86
N LEU A 95 -0.89 21.35 10.92
CA LEU A 95 -1.28 19.95 10.77
C LEU A 95 -1.00 19.40 9.37
N LEU A 96 -1.20 20.20 8.33
CA LEU A 96 -0.84 19.85 6.95
C LEU A 96 0.66 19.59 6.82
N SER A 97 1.51 20.40 7.45
CA SER A 97 2.97 20.17 7.46
C SER A 97 3.36 18.84 8.10
N LYS A 98 2.58 18.36 9.07
CA LYS A 98 2.79 17.08 9.76
C LYS A 98 2.22 15.89 8.98
N LEU A 99 1.07 16.08 8.34
CA LEU A 99 0.33 15.02 7.66
C LEU A 99 0.60 14.94 6.15
N GLY A 100 1.24 15.92 5.53
CA GLY A 100 1.44 15.94 4.07
C GLY A 100 2.19 14.72 3.52
N LYS A 101 3.17 14.19 4.27
CA LYS A 101 3.82 12.92 3.90
C LYS A 101 2.87 11.73 3.98
N ALA A 102 1.94 11.74 4.94
CA ALA A 102 0.92 10.70 5.09
C ALA A 102 -0.08 10.76 3.93
N GLU A 103 -0.52 11.95 3.51
CA GLU A 103 -1.42 12.12 2.35
C GLU A 103 -0.83 11.54 1.07
N VAL A 104 0.45 11.83 0.80
CA VAL A 104 1.16 11.24 -0.34
C VAL A 104 1.28 9.72 -0.19
N ALA A 105 1.59 9.24 1.02
CA ALA A 105 1.72 7.81 1.28
C ALA A 105 0.40 7.02 1.09
N VAL A 106 -0.77 7.66 1.24
CA VAL A 106 -2.06 7.02 0.96
C VAL A 106 -2.14 6.50 -0.48
N MET A 107 -1.49 7.18 -1.44
CA MET A 107 -1.53 6.79 -2.84
C MET A 107 -0.82 5.46 -3.14
N ALA A 108 0.02 4.97 -2.23
CA ALA A 108 0.68 3.67 -2.38
C ALA A 108 -0.27 2.47 -2.18
N PHE A 109 -1.43 2.67 -1.54
CA PHE A 109 -2.39 1.59 -1.31
C PHE A 109 -3.20 1.28 -2.55
N ARG A 110 -3.34 0.00 -2.89
CA ARG A 110 -4.14 -0.43 -4.05
C ARG A 110 -5.65 -0.25 -3.85
N SER A 111 -6.14 -0.48 -2.63
CA SER A 111 -7.57 -0.45 -2.32
C SER A 111 -8.09 0.98 -2.36
N GLU A 112 -8.98 1.29 -3.32
CA GLU A 112 -9.62 2.60 -3.42
C GLU A 112 -10.43 2.92 -2.17
N ALA A 113 -11.21 1.96 -1.66
CA ALA A 113 -11.97 2.13 -0.42
C ALA A 113 -11.07 2.46 0.78
N LEU A 114 -9.85 1.92 0.84
CA LEU A 114 -8.89 2.27 1.88
C LEU A 114 -8.34 3.67 1.66
N ARG A 115 -7.97 4.02 0.41
CA ARG A 115 -7.47 5.35 0.09
C ARG A 115 -8.47 6.42 0.49
N THR A 116 -9.73 6.30 0.05
CA THR A 116 -10.80 7.22 0.40
C THR A 116 -10.97 7.36 1.92
N ARG A 117 -10.94 6.24 2.65
CA ARG A 117 -11.15 6.25 4.10
C ARG A 117 -9.99 6.87 4.88
N LEU A 118 -8.75 6.62 4.43
CA LEU A 118 -7.56 7.25 4.99
C LEU A 118 -7.52 8.75 4.68
N THR A 119 -7.80 9.14 3.43
CA THR A 119 -7.88 10.55 3.02
C THR A 119 -8.92 11.29 3.85
N ALA A 120 -10.15 10.79 3.94
CA ALA A 120 -11.20 11.41 4.77
C ALA A 120 -10.80 11.52 6.26
N SER A 121 -10.07 10.53 6.79
CA SER A 121 -9.56 10.60 8.17
C SER A 121 -8.46 11.64 8.34
N LEU A 122 -7.59 11.83 7.33
CA LEU A 122 -6.58 12.88 7.35
C LEU A 122 -7.23 14.26 7.19
N ASP A 123 -8.21 14.41 6.30
CA ASP A 123 -8.96 15.65 6.11
C ASP A 123 -9.72 16.05 7.38
N LEU A 124 -10.32 15.09 8.08
CA LEU A 124 -10.93 15.33 9.38
C LEU A 124 -9.91 15.78 10.43
N LEU A 125 -8.68 15.28 10.38
CA LEU A 125 -7.62 15.73 11.29
C LEU A 125 -7.17 17.15 10.97
N ILE A 126 -6.95 17.48 9.69
CA ILE A 126 -6.41 18.77 9.24
C ILE A 126 -7.47 19.87 9.32
N TRP A 127 -8.65 19.61 8.76
CA TRP A 127 -9.70 20.61 8.56
C TRP A 127 -10.87 20.43 9.53
N GLY A 128 -11.45 19.23 9.57
CA GLY A 128 -12.72 19.00 10.27
C GLY A 128 -12.65 19.13 11.79
N SER A 129 -11.49 18.85 12.38
CA SER A 129 -11.27 18.94 13.82
C SER A 129 -11.36 20.37 14.33
N HIS A 130 -11.04 21.39 13.54
CA HIS A 130 -11.04 22.79 13.97
C HIS A 130 -12.15 23.62 13.33
N ASP A 131 -12.99 22.98 12.52
CA ASP A 131 -14.12 23.63 11.89
C ASP A 131 -15.25 23.90 12.91
N ALA A 132 -15.48 25.18 13.20
CA ALA A 132 -16.48 25.60 14.18
C ALA A 132 -17.91 25.21 13.77
N ARG A 133 -18.21 25.19 12.47
CA ARG A 133 -19.52 24.84 11.93
C ARG A 133 -19.76 23.34 12.11
N LEU A 134 -18.79 22.51 11.76
CA LEU A 134 -18.84 21.06 11.99
C LEU A 134 -19.03 20.74 13.46
N LEU A 135 -18.24 21.33 14.35
CA LEU A 135 -18.32 21.06 15.79
C LEU A 135 -19.67 21.45 16.38
N TYR A 136 -20.27 22.56 15.90
CA TYR A 136 -21.58 23.02 16.32
C TYR A 136 -22.71 22.13 15.78
N GLU A 137 -22.70 21.82 14.48
CA GLU A 137 -23.80 21.12 13.79
C GLU A 137 -23.84 19.62 14.12
N THR A 138 -22.68 18.97 14.20
CA THR A 138 -22.59 17.52 14.48
C THR A 138 -22.78 17.19 15.96
N ARG A 139 -22.72 18.19 16.86
CA ARG A 139 -22.75 18.01 18.32
C ARG A 139 -21.74 16.99 18.84
N LEU A 140 -20.66 16.73 18.09
CA LEU A 140 -19.58 15.81 18.50
C LEU A 140 -18.78 16.35 19.71
N GLY A 141 -19.12 17.55 20.16
CA GLY A 141 -18.77 18.08 21.48
C GLY A 141 -17.45 18.83 21.51
N SER A 142 -16.41 18.34 20.81
CA SER A 142 -15.11 19.03 20.76
C SER A 142 -14.23 18.61 19.58
N SER A 143 -13.32 19.50 19.19
CA SER A 143 -12.24 19.24 18.23
C SER A 143 -11.49 17.93 18.52
N ARG A 144 -11.20 17.71 19.81
CA ARG A 144 -10.52 16.52 20.29
C ARG A 144 -11.30 15.24 20.01
N ALA A 145 -12.63 15.26 20.13
CA ALA A 145 -13.47 14.10 19.86
C ALA A 145 -13.45 13.71 18.37
N VAL A 146 -13.55 14.70 17.47
CA VAL A 146 -13.44 14.50 16.02
C VAL A 146 -12.05 13.96 15.66
N ALA A 147 -11.00 14.59 16.18
CA ALA A 147 -9.62 14.15 15.95
C ALA A 147 -9.36 12.72 16.45
N TYR A 148 -9.89 12.35 17.62
CA TYR A 148 -9.78 10.98 18.13
C TYR A 148 -10.55 9.98 17.26
N ALA A 149 -11.74 10.33 16.80
CA ALA A 149 -12.53 9.46 15.91
C ALA A 149 -11.80 9.22 14.58
N ALA A 150 -11.25 10.28 13.97
CA ALA A 150 -10.46 10.22 12.75
C ALA A 150 -9.18 9.40 12.92
N HIS A 151 -8.40 9.66 13.99
CA HIS A 151 -7.20 8.89 14.30
C HIS A 151 -7.53 7.41 14.53
N GLN A 152 -8.58 7.10 15.29
CA GLN A 152 -8.96 5.71 15.60
C GLN A 152 -9.38 4.96 14.33
N ASP A 153 -10.17 5.58 13.44
CA ASP A 153 -10.59 4.98 12.18
C ASP A 153 -9.40 4.69 11.26
N ALA A 154 -8.49 5.67 11.09
CA ALA A 154 -7.29 5.50 10.28
C ALA A 154 -6.40 4.35 10.79
N MET A 155 -6.13 4.31 12.10
CA MET A 155 -5.34 3.23 12.71
C MET A 155 -6.02 1.85 12.58
N ALA A 156 -7.35 1.80 12.71
CA ALA A 156 -8.10 0.56 12.54
C ALA A 156 -8.04 0.06 11.08
N CYS A 157 -8.20 0.97 10.11
CA CYS A 157 -8.10 0.65 8.68
C CYS A 157 -6.70 0.19 8.27
N LEU A 158 -5.64 0.88 8.74
CA LEU A 158 -4.26 0.45 8.51
C LEU A 158 -3.98 -0.91 9.12
N GLY A 159 -4.41 -1.13 10.38
CA GLY A 159 -4.24 -2.40 11.07
C GLY A 159 -4.93 -3.56 10.35
N ALA A 160 -6.19 -3.36 9.91
CA ALA A 160 -6.92 -4.36 9.15
C ALA A 160 -6.22 -4.68 7.82
N THR A 161 -5.74 -3.65 7.11
CA THR A 161 -5.03 -3.82 5.84
C THR A 161 -3.74 -4.62 6.00
N LEU A 162 -2.95 -4.32 7.03
CA LEU A 162 -1.70 -5.05 7.33
C LEU A 162 -1.94 -6.51 7.71
N ARG A 163 -3.08 -6.83 8.32
CA ARG A 163 -3.51 -8.20 8.62
C ARG A 163 -4.22 -8.90 7.46
N GLY A 164 -4.50 -8.19 6.36
CA GLY A 164 -5.27 -8.72 5.23
C GLY A 164 -6.76 -8.94 5.55
N GLU A 165 -7.28 -8.20 6.52
CA GLU A 165 -8.69 -8.25 6.95
C GLU A 165 -9.56 -7.28 6.15
N LYS A 166 -10.88 -7.48 6.22
CA LYS A 166 -11.85 -6.52 5.68
C LYS A 166 -11.73 -5.19 6.44
N LEU A 167 -11.95 -4.08 5.73
CA LEU A 167 -12.02 -2.76 6.36
C LEU A 167 -13.08 -2.75 7.47
N PRO A 168 -12.74 -2.24 8.67
CA PRO A 168 -13.69 -2.14 9.76
C PRO A 168 -14.83 -1.19 9.41
N GLU A 169 -15.95 -1.34 10.10
CA GLU A 169 -17.01 -0.34 10.03
C GLU A 169 -16.59 0.91 10.80
N ALA A 170 -16.74 2.08 10.18
CA ALA A 170 -16.45 3.33 10.87
C ALA A 170 -17.41 3.59 12.02
N THR A 171 -16.90 4.28 13.02
CA THR A 171 -17.69 4.73 14.16
C THR A 171 -18.74 5.74 13.73
N LYS A 172 -19.82 5.83 14.50
CA LYS A 172 -20.89 6.82 14.27
C LYS A 172 -20.32 8.25 14.24
N ALA A 173 -19.46 8.59 15.19
CA ALA A 173 -18.83 9.90 15.28
C ALA A 173 -18.01 10.24 14.02
N TRP A 174 -17.25 9.27 13.50
CA TRP A 174 -16.51 9.44 12.25
C TRP A 174 -17.46 9.66 11.07
N LYS A 175 -18.52 8.86 10.94
CA LYS A 175 -19.49 8.97 9.84
C LYS A 175 -20.22 10.31 9.84
N GLU A 176 -20.58 10.81 11.01
CA GLU A 176 -21.23 12.11 11.17
C GLU A 176 -20.29 13.26 10.79
N ALA A 177 -19.01 13.20 11.21
CA ALA A 177 -18.02 14.21 10.86
C ALA A 177 -17.68 14.21 9.36
N ASP A 178 -17.40 13.03 8.79
CA ASP A 178 -17.09 12.87 7.36
C ASP A 178 -18.28 13.28 6.48
N GLY A 179 -19.49 12.86 6.84
CA GLY A 179 -20.71 13.25 6.13
C GLY A 179 -20.94 14.76 6.14
N HIS A 180 -20.61 15.44 7.24
CA HIS A 180 -20.71 16.90 7.31
C HIS A 180 -19.63 17.60 6.46
N MET A 181 -18.37 17.13 6.50
CA MET A 181 -17.31 17.65 5.62
C MET A 181 -17.67 17.53 4.13
N GLN A 182 -18.21 16.37 3.72
CA GLN A 182 -18.63 16.15 2.34
C GLN A 182 -19.77 17.08 1.94
N TRP A 183 -20.71 17.33 2.85
CA TRP A 183 -21.80 18.26 2.62
C TRP A 183 -21.29 19.70 2.45
N MET A 184 -20.37 20.16 3.30
CA MET A 184 -19.77 21.49 3.17
C MET A 184 -18.99 21.65 1.84
N ALA A 185 -18.18 20.66 1.48
CA ALA A 185 -17.44 20.67 0.21
C ALA A 185 -18.38 20.74 -1.01
N GLU A 186 -19.54 20.07 -0.93
CA GLU A 186 -20.57 20.12 -1.97
C GLU A 186 -21.29 21.47 -2.02
N GLU A 187 -21.55 22.12 -0.88
CA GLU A 187 -22.09 23.48 -0.85
C GLU A 187 -21.13 24.48 -1.51
N GLU A 188 -19.84 24.43 -1.17
CA GLU A 188 -18.82 25.30 -1.77
C GLU A 188 -18.70 25.09 -3.28
N ARG A 189 -18.75 23.84 -3.73
CA ARG A 189 -18.72 23.50 -5.15
C ARG A 189 -19.91 24.12 -5.90
N ARG A 190 -21.12 24.04 -5.34
CA ARG A 190 -22.32 24.64 -5.95
C ARG A 190 -22.25 26.17 -5.99
N ALA A 191 -21.79 26.80 -4.90
CA ALA A 191 -21.61 28.24 -4.86
C ALA A 191 -20.62 28.72 -5.94
N THR A 192 -19.55 27.97 -6.19
CA THR A 192 -18.55 28.29 -7.22
C THR A 192 -19.07 28.05 -8.65
N GLU A 193 -20.02 27.13 -8.84
CA GLU A 193 -20.63 26.84 -10.16
C GLU A 193 -21.73 27.86 -10.54
N GLU A 194 -22.24 28.64 -9.58
CA GLU A 194 -23.28 29.65 -9.76
C GLU A 194 -22.72 31.08 -9.99
N GLU A 195 -21.40 31.29 -9.83
CA GLU A 195 -20.67 32.53 -10.16
C GLU A 195 -20.14 32.56 -11.61
#